data_AF-A0A2T2UVD9-F1
#
_entry.id   AF-A0A2T2UVD9-F1
#
_cell.length_a   1.000
_cell.length_b   1.000
_cell.length_c   1.000
_cell.angle_alpha   90.00
_cell.angle_beta   90.00
_cell.angle_gamma   90.00
#
_symmetry.space_group_name_H-M   'P 1'
#
loop_
_entity.id
_entity.type
_entity.pdbx_description
1 polymer ?
#
loop_
_entity_poly.entity_id
_entity_poly.type
_entity_poly.pdbx_seq_one_letter_code
_entity_poly.pdbx_strand_id
1 'polypeptide(L)'
;MAVRRVFDHKIFIGPHFSSASIGFPYDQLALVVLAAPLAFVTAAVVAQMNPGSRPRATEWAIRRASDLGLLAAATGAVLTIRHGLLLSPTLGRQGLGLSVRLDPLTIVMLCMVSLLAALIVRYSLNYLAGDDRQGVFLGRLAVTIAAVEVLVVSGNLVLLVGAWVATSLFLYRLLLFYDERPGAQVAGRKRFIATRIGDACLIAAATLLYVQLGTGDLEQIFTALEAADPVRWSLEATGMAALGIALAGALMAAQFPTHGWLVEVMETPTPVSTLLHAGILNAGPFLVARFTFVVDGSTLAQSFLIVVGGFTVLFSSTTLLTQTAIKKALGYSSAAHMGFMLMVCGFGVYPAARPSASHPRQHRHRCGLLRRLCPALGHQPVARTGTPGDQGAARPGARADYRPGEPIRRPPLRAPKECRPPVPDRDSGGAGRC
;
A
#
# COMPACT_ATOMS: atom_id res chain seq x y z
N MET A 1 6.10 25.30 -34.20
CA MET A 1 7.38 24.62 -34.53
C MET A 1 8.51 24.86 -33.51
N ALA A 2 8.21 25.28 -32.27
CA ALA A 2 9.23 25.56 -31.23
C ALA A 2 8.96 24.87 -29.87
N VAL A 3 8.16 23.80 -29.84
CA VAL A 3 7.87 23.01 -28.61
C VAL A 3 8.23 21.51 -28.78
N ARG A 4 8.78 21.13 -29.94
CA ARG A 4 9.10 19.73 -30.28
C ARG A 4 10.58 19.37 -30.08
N ARG A 5 11.36 20.20 -29.38
CA ARG A 5 12.83 20.07 -29.28
C ARG A 5 13.38 19.87 -27.86
N VAL A 6 12.52 19.71 -26.85
CA VAL A 6 12.94 19.54 -25.44
C VAL A 6 12.96 18.06 -25.00
N PHE A 7 12.46 17.13 -25.82
CA PHE A 7 12.35 15.71 -25.47
C PHE A 7 13.09 14.73 -26.40
N ASP A 8 13.97 15.22 -27.26
CA ASP A 8 14.80 14.37 -28.11
C ASP A 8 16.29 14.55 -27.80
N HIS A 9 16.91 13.42 -27.46
CA HIS A 9 18.34 13.14 -27.37
C HIS A 9 19.14 13.58 -26.12
N LYS A 10 19.72 12.55 -25.45
CA LYS A 10 20.91 12.55 -24.57
C LYS A 10 20.74 12.84 -23.06
N ILE A 11 19.92 12.07 -22.32
CA ILE A 11 20.04 12.02 -20.83
C ILE A 11 20.24 10.59 -20.27
N PHE A 12 20.28 9.54 -21.11
CA PHE A 12 20.47 8.14 -20.63
C PHE A 12 21.70 7.46 -21.24
N ILE A 13 22.85 8.15 -21.25
CA ILE A 13 24.15 7.51 -21.42
C ILE A 13 25.02 7.97 -20.26
N GLY A 14 24.93 7.26 -19.14
CA GLY A 14 25.98 7.28 -18.12
C GLY A 14 27.16 6.46 -18.64
N PRO A 15 28.38 7.01 -18.71
CA PRO A 15 29.55 6.22 -19.05
C PRO A 15 29.81 5.24 -17.89
N HIS A 16 30.30 4.04 -18.20
CA HIS A 16 31.03 3.21 -17.25
C HIS A 16 32.28 3.99 -16.80
N PHE A 17 32.12 4.89 -15.84
CA PHE A 17 33.25 5.60 -15.24
C PHE A 17 33.88 4.68 -14.20
N SER A 18 35.10 4.26 -14.54
CA SER A 18 36.04 3.59 -13.66
C SER A 18 36.16 4.32 -12.33
N SER A 19 36.08 3.53 -11.28
CA SER A 19 36.25 3.86 -9.87
C SER A 19 37.60 4.54 -9.59
N ALA A 20 37.60 5.85 -9.35
CA ALA A 20 38.61 6.49 -8.51
C ALA A 20 38.19 7.92 -8.12
N SER A 21 38.40 8.23 -6.84
CA SER A 21 38.48 9.57 -6.23
C SER A 21 37.16 10.35 -6.00
N ILE A 22 36.51 10.06 -4.86
CA ILE A 22 36.36 10.94 -3.67
C ILE A 22 35.78 10.04 -2.56
N GLY A 23 36.46 9.97 -1.42
CA GLY A 23 36.36 8.91 -0.41
C GLY A 23 35.07 8.83 0.43
N PHE A 24 33.98 8.40 -0.17
CA PHE A 24 32.96 7.57 0.48
C PHE A 24 32.64 6.40 -0.48
N PRO A 25 32.69 5.14 -0.03
CA PRO A 25 32.28 4.03 -0.88
C PRO A 25 30.81 4.26 -1.28
N TYR A 26 30.53 4.39 -2.58
CA TYR A 26 29.18 4.64 -3.11
C TYR A 26 28.15 3.62 -2.59
N ASP A 27 28.61 2.42 -2.28
CA ASP A 27 27.82 1.32 -1.73
C ASP A 27 27.27 1.62 -0.32
N GLN A 28 27.91 2.51 0.45
CA GLN A 28 27.42 2.93 1.77
C GLN A 28 26.38 4.07 1.69
N LEU A 29 26.33 4.82 0.57
CA LEU A 29 25.32 5.88 0.39
C LEU A 29 23.90 5.30 0.34
N ALA A 30 23.76 4.05 -0.12
CA ALA A 30 22.49 3.33 -0.11
C ALA A 30 21.95 3.09 1.31
N LEU A 31 22.83 2.97 2.31
CA LEU A 31 22.46 2.70 3.71
C LEU A 31 21.78 3.89 4.40
N VAL A 32 21.95 5.12 3.88
CA VAL A 32 21.31 6.33 4.43
C VAL A 32 19.78 6.16 4.48
N VAL A 33 19.21 5.43 3.52
CA VAL A 33 17.76 5.16 3.47
C VAL A 33 17.29 4.24 4.60
N LEU A 34 18.15 3.40 5.18
CA LEU A 34 17.80 2.57 6.34
C LEU A 34 17.59 3.39 7.62
N ALA A 35 18.03 4.64 7.66
CA ALA A 35 17.78 5.52 8.80
C ALA A 35 16.27 5.71 9.05
N ALA A 36 15.45 5.70 8.00
CA ALA A 36 13.99 5.85 8.09
C ALA A 36 13.32 4.68 8.84
N PRO A 37 13.44 3.40 8.39
CA PRO A 37 12.83 2.29 9.10
C PRO A 37 13.43 2.09 10.49
N LEU A 38 14.73 2.35 10.68
CA LEU A 38 15.35 2.29 12.02
C LEU A 38 14.73 3.34 12.97
N ALA A 39 14.50 4.56 12.51
CA ALA A 39 13.85 5.58 13.33
C ALA A 39 12.43 5.17 13.73
N PHE A 40 11.64 4.58 12.82
CA PHE A 40 10.32 4.06 13.17
C PHE A 40 10.37 2.87 14.13
N VAL A 41 11.36 1.98 14.02
CA VAL A 41 11.58 0.89 15.00
C VAL A 41 11.92 1.47 16.37
N THR A 42 12.79 2.48 16.46
CA THR A 42 13.10 3.13 17.75
C THR A 42 11.85 3.79 18.35
N ALA A 43 11.04 4.48 17.54
CA ALA A 43 9.77 5.05 17.98
C ALA A 43 8.80 3.98 18.52
N ALA A 44 8.78 2.80 17.90
CA ALA A 44 7.98 1.67 18.38
C ALA A 44 8.50 1.08 19.69
N VAL A 45 9.81 1.03 19.91
CA VAL A 45 10.40 0.60 21.19
C VAL A 45 10.05 1.59 22.29
N VAL A 46 10.17 2.90 22.02
CA VAL A 46 9.75 3.96 22.96
C VAL A 46 8.25 3.85 23.29
N ALA A 47 7.43 3.50 22.30
CA ALA A 47 6.00 3.27 22.48
C ALA A 47 5.67 2.08 23.40
N GLN A 48 6.45 1.00 23.34
CA GLN A 48 6.29 -0.15 24.23
C GLN A 48 6.62 0.19 25.69
N MET A 49 7.58 1.09 25.89
CA MET A 49 7.92 1.60 27.23
C MET A 49 6.86 2.58 27.77
N ASN A 50 6.05 3.19 26.90
CA ASN A 50 5.05 4.20 27.26
C ASN A 50 3.67 3.89 26.63
N PRO A 51 2.97 2.83 27.07
CA PRO A 51 1.74 2.38 26.41
C PRO A 51 0.48 3.21 26.74
N GLY A 52 0.54 4.08 27.75
CA GLY A 52 -0.63 4.78 28.30
C GLY A 52 -1.20 5.93 27.45
N SER A 53 -2.10 6.71 28.06
CA SER A 53 -2.70 7.91 27.47
C SER A 53 -1.68 9.05 27.36
N ARG A 54 -1.65 9.74 26.21
CA ARG A 54 -0.78 10.90 25.92
C ARG A 54 0.72 10.69 26.16
N PRO A 55 1.35 9.67 25.53
CA PRO A 55 2.77 9.39 25.72
C PRO A 55 3.63 10.41 24.98
N ARG A 56 3.95 11.54 25.63
CA ARG A 56 4.73 12.66 25.05
C ARG A 56 6.04 12.19 24.38
N ALA A 57 6.73 11.22 24.99
CA ALA A 57 7.95 10.63 24.43
C ALA A 57 7.68 9.89 23.11
N THR A 58 6.62 9.06 23.05
CA THR A 58 6.21 8.35 21.84
C THR A 58 5.73 9.31 20.76
N GLU A 59 4.96 10.34 21.12
CA GLU A 59 4.50 11.37 20.17
C GLU A 59 5.68 12.14 19.56
N TRP A 60 6.67 12.49 20.37
CA TRP A 60 7.89 13.13 19.89
C TRP A 60 8.69 12.18 18.98
N ALA A 61 8.91 10.94 19.42
CA ALA A 61 9.71 9.97 18.68
C ALA A 61 9.09 9.65 17.31
N ILE A 62 7.78 9.40 17.24
CA ILE A 62 7.12 9.07 15.98
C ILE A 62 7.06 10.25 15.01
N ARG A 63 6.91 11.50 15.51
CA ARG A 63 7.00 12.70 14.66
C ARG A 63 8.39 12.86 14.07
N ARG A 64 9.43 12.72 14.91
CA ARG A 64 10.83 12.79 14.44
C ARG A 64 11.18 11.66 13.47
N ALA A 65 10.69 10.44 13.71
CA ALA A 65 10.84 9.35 12.76
C ALA A 65 10.20 9.67 11.40
N SER A 66 8.99 10.26 11.38
CA SER A 66 8.34 10.64 10.13
C SER A 66 9.04 11.78 9.38
N ASP A 67 9.55 12.79 10.11
CA ASP A 67 10.31 13.89 9.50
C ASP A 67 11.65 13.37 8.94
N LEU A 68 12.32 12.46 9.67
CA LEU A 68 13.55 11.80 9.22
C LEU A 68 13.30 10.88 8.01
N GLY A 69 12.17 10.17 7.98
CA GLY A 69 11.76 9.36 6.83
C GLY A 69 11.61 10.19 5.55
N LEU A 70 10.97 11.36 5.64
CA LEU A 70 10.88 12.31 4.52
C LEU A 70 12.26 12.79 4.05
N LEU A 71 13.15 13.12 4.98
CA LEU A 71 14.53 13.53 4.65
C LEU A 71 15.33 12.40 4.00
N ALA A 72 15.20 11.17 4.51
CA ALA A 72 15.86 9.99 3.95
C ALA A 72 15.33 9.68 2.54
N ALA A 73 14.02 9.77 2.30
CA ALA A 73 13.42 9.60 0.98
C ALA A 73 13.88 10.68 -0.02
N ALA A 74 13.91 11.94 0.41
CA ALA A 74 14.40 13.05 -0.42
C ALA A 74 15.90 12.90 -0.74
N THR A 75 16.70 12.50 0.24
CA THR A 75 18.14 12.24 0.05
C THR A 75 18.35 11.06 -0.90
N GLY A 76 17.62 9.96 -0.72
CA GLY A 76 17.63 8.82 -1.63
C GLY A 76 17.26 9.22 -3.05
N ALA A 77 16.23 10.06 -3.24
CA ALA A 77 15.85 10.56 -4.55
C ALA A 77 16.97 11.37 -5.23
N VAL A 78 17.62 12.28 -4.48
CA VAL A 78 18.74 13.07 -5.00
C VAL A 78 19.92 12.17 -5.37
N LEU A 79 20.23 11.17 -4.54
CA LEU A 79 21.31 10.21 -4.78
C LEU A 79 21.06 9.37 -6.03
N THR A 80 19.85 8.82 -6.21
CA THR A 80 19.49 8.04 -7.39
C THR A 80 19.46 8.87 -8.66
N ILE A 81 19.03 10.15 -8.59
CA ILE A 81 19.08 11.05 -9.76
C ILE A 81 20.53 11.37 -10.17
N ARG A 82 21.45 11.48 -9.21
CA ARG A 82 22.86 11.81 -9.47
C ARG A 82 23.71 10.61 -9.89
N HIS A 83 23.50 9.47 -9.24
CA HIS A 83 24.39 8.30 -9.35
C HIS A 83 23.75 7.10 -10.04
N GLY A 84 22.44 7.13 -10.32
CA GLY A 84 21.72 6.01 -10.92
C GLY A 84 21.40 4.91 -9.90
N LEU A 85 21.55 3.65 -10.31
CA LEU A 85 21.30 2.48 -9.46
C LEU A 85 22.35 2.40 -8.34
N LEU A 86 21.90 2.37 -7.08
CA LEU A 86 22.77 2.20 -5.92
C LEU A 86 22.44 0.86 -5.23
N LEU A 87 23.48 0.08 -4.96
CA LEU A 87 23.40 -1.23 -4.31
C LEU A 87 24.29 -1.18 -3.06
N SER A 88 23.77 -1.62 -1.93
CA SER A 88 24.60 -1.81 -0.73
C SER A 88 25.30 -3.17 -0.79
N PRO A 89 26.44 -3.34 -0.09
CA PRO A 89 27.02 -4.67 0.08
C PRO A 89 26.01 -5.60 0.77
N THR A 90 26.02 -6.87 0.38
CA THR A 90 25.20 -7.91 0.98
C THR A 90 25.81 -8.35 2.32
N LEU A 91 25.19 -7.94 3.43
CA LEU A 91 25.56 -8.39 4.76
C LEU A 91 24.88 -9.73 5.05
N GLY A 92 25.56 -10.84 4.78
CA GLY A 92 24.98 -12.17 4.92
C GLY A 92 25.92 -13.34 4.60
N ARG A 93 25.42 -14.57 4.77
CA ARG A 93 26.14 -15.82 4.48
C ARG A 93 25.55 -16.44 3.21
N GLN A 94 26.40 -16.84 2.26
CA GLN A 94 26.01 -17.42 0.96
C GLN A 94 25.08 -16.53 0.09
N GLY A 95 25.28 -15.20 0.11
CA GLY A 95 24.46 -14.27 -0.70
C GLY A 95 23.04 -14.05 -0.18
N LEU A 96 22.68 -14.64 0.98
CA LEU A 96 21.43 -14.40 1.70
C LEU A 96 21.71 -13.48 2.87
N GLY A 97 21.07 -12.31 2.90
CA GLY A 97 21.37 -11.31 3.90
C GLY A 97 20.63 -9.99 3.75
N LEU A 98 21.14 -8.97 4.43
CA LEU A 98 20.66 -7.61 4.33
C LEU A 98 21.36 -6.91 3.17
N SER A 99 20.60 -6.56 2.13
CA SER A 99 21.05 -5.62 1.12
C SER A 99 19.95 -4.61 0.79
N VAL A 100 20.39 -3.41 0.46
CA VAL A 100 19.57 -2.29 0.06
C VAL A 100 19.76 -2.05 -1.42
N ARG A 101 18.65 -1.92 -2.14
CA ARG A 101 18.64 -1.58 -3.56
C ARG A 101 17.84 -0.31 -3.76
N LEU A 102 18.50 0.74 -4.25
CA LEU A 102 17.86 2.00 -4.64
C LEU A 102 17.84 2.11 -6.16
N ASP A 103 16.68 1.81 -6.73
CA ASP A 103 16.34 2.03 -8.13
C ASP A 103 15.23 3.12 -8.24
N PRO A 104 14.93 3.62 -9.46
CA PRO A 104 13.88 4.63 -9.63
C PRO A 104 12.51 4.18 -9.09
N LEU A 105 12.19 2.88 -9.18
CA LEU A 105 10.96 2.31 -8.63
C LEU A 105 10.92 2.41 -7.10
N THR A 106 11.99 2.00 -6.41
CA THR A 106 12.14 2.11 -4.95
C THR A 106 12.03 3.56 -4.51
N ILE A 107 12.64 4.52 -5.23
CA ILE A 107 12.56 5.93 -4.86
C ILE A 107 11.14 6.48 -4.95
N VAL A 108 10.42 6.20 -6.04
CA VAL A 108 9.02 6.65 -6.19
C VAL A 108 8.15 6.10 -5.06
N MET A 109 8.30 4.81 -4.75
CA MET A 109 7.56 4.14 -3.69
C MET A 109 7.96 4.65 -2.30
N LEU A 110 9.25 4.85 -2.05
CA LEU A 110 9.75 5.35 -0.77
C LEU A 110 9.25 6.77 -0.50
N CYS A 111 9.34 7.68 -1.49
CA CYS A 111 8.78 9.03 -1.38
C CYS A 111 7.28 9.01 -1.09
N MET A 112 6.52 8.14 -1.77
CA MET A 112 5.09 7.98 -1.53
C MET A 112 4.82 7.47 -0.11
N VAL A 113 5.51 6.41 0.33
CA VAL A 113 5.32 5.81 1.66
C VAL A 113 5.71 6.78 2.77
N SER A 114 6.85 7.46 2.66
CA SER A 114 7.30 8.42 3.68
C SER A 114 6.38 9.65 3.76
N LEU A 115 5.84 10.13 2.62
CA LEU A 115 4.83 11.18 2.62
C LEU A 115 3.54 10.74 3.33
N LEU A 116 3.04 9.55 3.00
CA LEU A 116 1.85 9.00 3.65
C LEU A 116 2.08 8.74 5.13
N ALA A 117 3.25 8.23 5.51
CA ALA A 117 3.63 8.03 6.90
C ALA A 117 3.55 9.35 7.69
N ALA A 118 4.12 10.43 7.16
CA ALA A 118 4.05 11.75 7.79
C ALA A 118 2.60 12.26 7.97
N LEU A 119 1.74 12.07 6.96
CA LEU A 119 0.33 12.45 7.04
C LEU A 119 -0.44 11.58 8.06
N ILE A 120 -0.27 10.26 8.01
CA ILE A 120 -0.97 9.31 8.87
C ILE A 120 -0.54 9.48 10.33
N VAL A 121 0.75 9.71 10.59
CA VAL A 121 1.25 9.96 11.96
C VAL A 121 0.61 11.23 12.53
N ARG A 122 0.64 12.35 11.80
CA ARG A 122 0.04 13.62 12.24
C ARG A 122 -1.45 13.50 12.46
N TYR A 123 -2.15 12.80 11.57
CA TYR A 123 -3.59 12.55 11.71
C TYR A 123 -3.90 11.65 12.91
N SER A 124 -3.14 10.56 13.12
CA SER A 124 -3.34 9.60 14.20
C SER A 124 -3.18 10.24 15.59
N LEU A 125 -2.24 11.16 15.73
CA LEU A 125 -2.00 11.88 16.98
C LEU A 125 -3.22 12.71 17.41
N ASN A 126 -3.88 13.37 16.45
CA ASN A 126 -5.08 14.15 16.74
C ASN A 126 -6.31 13.24 16.90
N TYR A 127 -6.40 12.17 16.11
CA TYR A 127 -7.54 11.25 16.10
C TYR A 127 -7.68 10.46 17.42
N LEU A 128 -6.55 10.07 18.03
CA LEU A 128 -6.50 9.32 19.29
C LEU A 128 -6.22 10.20 20.52
N ALA A 129 -6.38 11.52 20.38
CA ALA A 129 -6.17 12.43 21.49
C ALA A 129 -7.17 12.14 22.61
N GLY A 130 -6.69 11.56 23.71
CA GLY A 130 -7.52 11.18 24.86
C GLY A 130 -7.93 9.70 24.92
N ASP A 131 -7.47 8.85 23.99
CA ASP A 131 -7.61 7.39 24.10
C ASP A 131 -6.54 6.81 25.05
N ASP A 132 -6.93 5.92 25.96
CA ASP A 132 -6.06 5.30 26.96
C ASP A 132 -4.96 4.43 26.36
N ARG A 133 -5.17 3.93 25.12
CA ARG A 133 -4.23 3.04 24.40
C ARG A 133 -3.53 3.75 23.24
N GLN A 134 -3.49 5.08 23.25
CA GLN A 134 -2.83 5.89 22.22
C GLN A 134 -1.38 5.45 21.97
N GLY A 135 -0.58 5.18 23.02
CA GLY A 135 0.80 4.73 22.87
C GLY A 135 0.94 3.38 22.16
N VAL A 136 0.07 2.43 22.50
CA VAL A 136 0.02 1.11 21.86
C VAL A 136 -0.30 1.24 20.37
N PHE A 137 -1.26 2.09 19.99
CA PHE A 137 -1.60 2.33 18.59
C PHE A 137 -0.42 2.93 17.82
N LEU A 138 0.19 4.00 18.35
CA LEU A 138 1.32 4.66 17.71
C LEU A 138 2.52 3.73 17.54
N GLY A 139 2.79 2.88 18.53
CA GLY A 139 3.84 1.86 18.43
C GLY A 139 3.57 0.86 17.32
N ARG A 140 2.36 0.29 17.26
CA ARG A 140 1.96 -0.64 16.18
C ARG A 140 1.99 0.01 14.80
N LEU A 141 1.57 1.27 14.71
CA LEU A 141 1.63 2.06 13.49
C LEU A 141 3.09 2.25 13.02
N ALA A 142 3.99 2.64 13.94
CA ALA A 142 5.39 2.85 13.64
C ALA A 142 6.08 1.58 13.12
N VAL A 143 5.89 0.43 13.79
CA VAL A 143 6.45 -0.85 13.29
C VAL A 143 5.89 -1.22 11.92
N THR A 144 4.59 -0.97 11.68
CA THR A 144 3.97 -1.26 10.39
C THR A 144 4.58 -0.42 9.27
N ILE A 145 4.79 0.89 9.50
CA ILE A 145 5.45 1.78 8.54
C ILE A 145 6.89 1.32 8.30
N ALA A 146 7.64 1.01 9.36
CA ALA A 146 9.01 0.49 9.24
C ALA A 146 9.09 -0.76 8.37
N ALA A 147 8.17 -1.72 8.55
CA ALA A 147 8.15 -2.95 7.75
C ALA A 147 7.87 -2.68 6.27
N VAL A 148 6.97 -1.74 5.95
CA VAL A 148 6.69 -1.33 4.57
C VAL A 148 7.90 -0.62 3.94
N GLU A 149 8.59 0.26 4.68
CA GLU A 149 9.81 0.92 4.19
C GLU A 149 10.93 -0.11 3.92
N VAL A 150 11.15 -1.06 4.84
CA VAL A 150 12.13 -2.15 4.61
C VAL A 150 11.76 -2.99 3.40
N LEU A 151 10.47 -3.28 3.18
CA LEU A 151 9.99 -4.02 2.01
C LEU A 151 10.36 -3.31 0.70
N VAL A 152 10.15 -1.99 0.63
CA VAL A 152 10.42 -1.19 -0.57
C VAL A 152 11.91 -1.07 -0.88
N VAL A 153 12.74 -1.03 0.15
CA VAL A 153 14.19 -0.83 0.07
C VAL A 153 14.95 -2.16 -0.11
N SER A 154 14.27 -3.29 0.08
CA SER A 154 14.88 -4.62 0.01
C SER A 154 15.58 -4.90 -1.33
N GLY A 155 16.87 -5.22 -1.24
CA GLY A 155 17.72 -5.67 -2.34
C GLY A 155 17.97 -7.17 -2.34
N ASN A 156 17.56 -7.88 -1.30
CA ASN A 156 17.74 -9.32 -1.15
C ASN A 156 16.40 -10.03 -1.02
N LEU A 157 16.31 -11.24 -1.56
CA LEU A 157 15.11 -12.06 -1.55
C LEU A 157 14.64 -12.42 -0.14
N VAL A 158 15.58 -12.73 0.78
CA VAL A 158 15.23 -13.05 2.19
C VAL A 158 14.70 -11.83 2.92
N LEU A 159 15.34 -10.68 2.72
CA LEU A 159 14.89 -9.42 3.30
C LEU A 159 13.51 -9.02 2.77
N LEU A 160 13.28 -9.20 1.46
CA LEU A 160 12.00 -8.93 0.82
C LEU A 160 10.89 -9.80 1.40
N VAL A 161 11.10 -11.12 1.49
CA VAL A 161 10.13 -12.07 2.06
C VAL A 161 9.89 -11.78 3.55
N GLY A 162 10.96 -11.54 4.31
CA GLY A 162 10.86 -11.22 5.74
C GLY A 162 10.07 -9.93 5.98
N ALA A 163 10.34 -8.87 5.21
CA ALA A 163 9.63 -7.60 5.30
C ALA A 163 8.17 -7.72 4.83
N TRP A 164 7.90 -8.56 3.83
CA TRP A 164 6.55 -8.86 3.36
C TRP A 164 5.70 -9.53 4.45
N VAL A 165 6.23 -10.59 5.06
CA VAL A 165 5.60 -11.30 6.18
C VAL A 165 5.40 -10.35 7.37
N ALA A 166 6.44 -9.58 7.73
CA ALA A 166 6.40 -8.62 8.82
C ALA A 166 5.30 -7.56 8.61
N THR A 167 5.22 -6.97 7.41
CA THR A 167 4.17 -6.00 7.04
C THR A 167 2.78 -6.59 7.25
N SER A 168 2.58 -7.83 6.81
CA SER A 168 1.30 -8.51 6.93
C SER A 168 0.89 -8.77 8.39
N LEU A 169 1.83 -9.22 9.23
CA LEU A 169 1.64 -9.50 10.65
C LEU A 169 1.39 -8.22 11.48
N PHE A 170 2.19 -7.17 11.25
CA PHE A 170 2.03 -5.91 11.98
C PHE A 170 0.73 -5.20 11.62
N LEU A 171 0.32 -5.24 10.35
CA LEU A 171 -0.97 -4.72 9.95
C LEU A 171 -2.13 -5.49 10.61
N TYR A 172 -2.04 -6.82 10.73
CA TYR A 172 -3.07 -7.60 11.45
C TYR A 172 -3.24 -7.13 12.91
N ARG A 173 -2.13 -6.86 13.63
CA ARG A 173 -2.18 -6.29 14.99
C ARG A 173 -2.77 -4.88 15.04
N LEU A 174 -2.65 -4.11 13.96
CA LEU A 174 -3.19 -2.76 13.86
C LEU A 174 -4.70 -2.77 13.54
N LEU A 175 -5.16 -3.72 12.72
CA LEU A 175 -6.59 -3.94 12.46
C LEU A 175 -7.35 -4.33 13.73
N LEU A 176 -6.76 -5.17 14.57
CA LEU A 176 -7.33 -5.62 15.85
C LEU A 176 -7.01 -4.66 17.02
N PHE A 177 -7.04 -3.35 16.77
CA PHE A 177 -6.91 -2.37 17.85
C PHE A 177 -8.15 -2.37 18.76
N TYR A 178 -9.34 -2.36 18.15
CA TYR A 178 -10.63 -2.54 18.83
C TYR A 178 -11.13 -3.98 18.61
N ASP A 179 -10.52 -4.92 19.33
CA ASP A 179 -10.81 -6.35 19.29
C ASP A 179 -12.18 -6.72 19.85
N GLU A 180 -12.79 -5.89 20.69
CA GLU A 180 -14.16 -6.05 21.22
C GLU A 180 -15.24 -6.19 20.12
N ARG A 181 -14.99 -5.68 18.91
CA ARG A 181 -15.99 -5.67 17.82
C ARG A 181 -15.93 -6.97 17.01
N PRO A 182 -17.03 -7.77 16.96
CA PRO A 182 -17.02 -9.05 16.25
C PRO A 182 -16.77 -8.89 14.73
N GLY A 183 -17.26 -7.80 14.13
CA GLY A 183 -17.01 -7.50 12.71
C GLY A 183 -15.52 -7.32 12.40
N ALA A 184 -14.77 -6.64 13.28
CA ALA A 184 -13.33 -6.44 13.11
C ALA A 184 -12.55 -7.75 13.21
N GLN A 185 -12.97 -8.67 14.10
CA GLN A 185 -12.36 -9.98 14.25
C GLN A 185 -12.56 -10.86 13.00
N VAL A 186 -13.79 -10.90 12.46
CA VAL A 186 -14.11 -11.68 11.25
C VAL A 186 -13.33 -11.15 10.05
N ALA A 187 -13.34 -9.83 9.84
CA ALA A 187 -12.62 -9.18 8.74
C ALA A 187 -11.10 -9.41 8.87
N GLY A 188 -10.57 -9.27 10.09
CA GLY A 188 -9.18 -9.52 10.41
C GLY A 188 -8.77 -10.97 10.11
N ARG A 189 -9.60 -11.95 10.47
CA ARG A 189 -9.32 -13.38 10.21
C ARG A 189 -9.34 -13.71 8.72
N LYS A 190 -10.32 -13.19 7.96
CA LYS A 190 -10.38 -13.37 6.49
C LYS A 190 -9.12 -12.80 5.81
N ARG A 191 -8.72 -11.59 6.21
CA ARG A 191 -7.47 -10.98 5.72
C ARG A 191 -6.25 -11.81 6.11
N PHE A 192 -6.18 -12.26 7.36
CA PHE A 192 -5.06 -13.07 7.84
C PHE A 192 -4.89 -14.33 6.99
N ILE A 193 -5.97 -15.08 6.73
CA ILE A 193 -5.92 -16.28 5.89
C ILE A 193 -5.47 -15.93 4.47
N ALA A 194 -6.09 -14.94 3.82
CA ALA A 194 -5.74 -14.54 2.45
C ALA A 194 -4.26 -14.13 2.33
N THR A 195 -3.76 -13.37 3.29
CA THR A 195 -2.36 -12.92 3.30
C THR A 195 -1.39 -14.05 3.67
N ARG A 196 -1.74 -14.99 4.55
CA ARG A 196 -0.90 -16.18 4.84
C ARG A 196 -0.71 -17.06 3.60
N ILE A 197 -1.77 -17.23 2.80
CA ILE A 197 -1.68 -17.95 1.52
C ILE A 197 -0.74 -17.20 0.56
N GLY A 198 -0.87 -15.87 0.47
CA GLY A 198 0.04 -15.05 -0.34
C GLY A 198 1.50 -15.15 0.11
N ASP A 199 1.76 -15.13 1.42
CA ASP A 199 3.10 -15.30 1.98
C ASP A 199 3.67 -16.68 1.64
N ALA A 200 2.87 -17.74 1.73
CA ALA A 200 3.30 -19.09 1.32
C ALA A 200 3.65 -19.17 -0.17
N CYS A 201 2.84 -18.54 -1.04
CA CYS A 201 3.13 -18.44 -2.48
C CYS A 201 4.44 -17.68 -2.74
N LEU A 202 4.68 -16.58 -2.03
CA LEU A 202 5.90 -15.79 -2.18
C LEU A 202 7.13 -16.56 -1.67
N ILE A 203 7.03 -17.25 -0.53
CA ILE A 203 8.10 -18.10 0.01
C ILE A 203 8.43 -19.23 -0.96
N ALA A 204 7.42 -19.89 -1.53
CA ALA A 204 7.62 -20.94 -2.53
C ALA A 204 8.33 -20.39 -3.78
N ALA A 205 7.86 -19.26 -4.32
CA ALA A 205 8.49 -18.62 -5.47
C ALA A 205 9.95 -18.19 -5.19
N ALA A 206 10.19 -17.60 -4.01
CA ALA A 206 11.52 -17.22 -3.58
C ALA A 206 12.46 -18.43 -3.44
N THR A 207 11.97 -19.53 -2.88
CA THR A 207 12.74 -20.77 -2.73
C THR A 207 13.11 -21.36 -4.09
N LEU A 208 12.17 -21.39 -5.05
CA LEU A 208 12.43 -21.85 -6.41
C LEU A 208 13.49 -21.00 -7.12
N LEU A 209 13.40 -19.66 -7.01
CA LEU A 209 14.39 -18.75 -7.58
C LEU A 209 15.79 -18.99 -6.96
N TYR A 210 15.85 -19.16 -5.64
CA TYR A 210 17.12 -19.42 -4.96
C TYR A 210 17.75 -20.77 -5.36
N VAL A 211 16.95 -21.84 -5.45
CA VAL A 211 17.43 -23.17 -5.86
C VAL A 211 17.95 -23.16 -7.30
N GLN A 212 17.32 -22.41 -8.21
CA GLN A 212 17.72 -22.35 -9.61
C GLN A 212 18.98 -21.49 -9.84
N LEU A 213 19.10 -20.36 -9.14
CA LEU A 213 20.16 -19.36 -9.38
C LEU A 213 21.32 -19.44 -8.38
N GLY A 214 21.11 -20.04 -7.20
CA GLY A 214 22.09 -20.09 -6.13
C GLY A 214 22.41 -18.74 -5.47
N THR A 215 21.67 -17.68 -5.79
CA THR A 215 21.87 -16.33 -5.23
C THR A 215 20.56 -15.71 -4.74
N GLY A 216 20.62 -14.97 -3.64
CA GLY A 216 19.52 -14.20 -3.07
C GLY A 216 19.54 -12.71 -3.43
N ASP A 217 20.57 -12.26 -4.15
CA ASP A 217 20.68 -10.86 -4.58
C ASP A 217 19.77 -10.59 -5.78
N LEU A 218 18.87 -9.62 -5.63
CA LEU A 218 17.91 -9.29 -6.69
C LEU A 218 18.60 -8.79 -7.96
N GLU A 219 19.73 -8.06 -7.87
CA GLU A 219 20.42 -7.61 -9.09
C GLU A 219 20.96 -8.80 -9.87
N GLN A 220 21.63 -9.73 -9.19
CA GLN A 220 22.17 -10.92 -9.84
C GLN A 220 21.08 -11.79 -10.45
N ILE A 221 19.93 -11.91 -9.78
CA ILE A 221 18.74 -12.59 -10.32
C ILE A 221 18.28 -11.92 -11.62
N PHE A 222 18.15 -10.59 -11.63
CA PHE A 222 17.68 -9.85 -12.81
C PHE A 222 18.69 -9.91 -13.96
N THR A 223 19.98 -9.72 -13.69
CA THR A 223 21.04 -9.84 -14.71
C THR A 223 21.10 -11.26 -15.29
N ALA A 224 20.95 -12.29 -14.45
CA ALA A 224 20.92 -13.67 -14.92
C ALA A 224 19.69 -13.98 -15.79
N LEU A 225 18.54 -13.38 -15.48
CA LEU A 225 17.32 -13.49 -16.30
C LEU A 225 17.46 -12.75 -17.65
N GLU A 226 18.15 -11.60 -17.67
CA GLU A 226 18.42 -10.87 -18.91
C GLU A 226 19.47 -11.57 -19.80
N ALA A 227 20.49 -12.18 -19.19
CA ALA A 227 21.61 -12.80 -19.90
C ALA A 227 21.35 -14.26 -20.31
N ALA A 228 20.37 -14.94 -19.71
CA ALA A 228 20.13 -16.34 -19.99
C ALA A 228 19.39 -16.55 -21.31
N ASP A 229 19.98 -17.37 -22.19
CA ASP A 229 19.24 -18.10 -23.21
C ASP A 229 18.15 -18.96 -22.52
N PRO A 230 16.93 -19.07 -23.10
CA PRO A 230 15.79 -19.80 -22.53
C PRO A 230 16.05 -21.28 -22.22
N VAL A 231 17.22 -21.81 -22.58
CA VAL A 231 17.64 -23.21 -22.44
C VAL A 231 18.15 -23.55 -21.02
N ARG A 232 18.65 -22.58 -20.24
CA ARG A 232 19.18 -22.84 -18.88
C ARG A 232 18.13 -22.86 -17.77
N TRP A 233 16.91 -22.43 -18.07
CA TRP A 233 15.80 -22.39 -17.11
C TRP A 233 14.79 -23.44 -17.52
N SER A 234 14.41 -24.35 -16.61
CA SER A 234 13.22 -25.15 -16.85
C SER A 234 12.04 -24.17 -16.94
N LEU A 235 11.43 -24.08 -18.11
CA LEU A 235 10.29 -23.19 -18.40
C LEU A 235 9.19 -23.32 -17.32
N GLU A 236 9.07 -24.52 -16.76
CA GLU A 236 8.16 -24.87 -15.67
C GLU A 236 8.50 -24.19 -14.35
N ALA A 237 9.76 -24.26 -13.86
CA ALA A 237 10.14 -23.64 -12.59
C ALA A 237 10.01 -22.11 -12.62
N THR A 238 10.42 -21.47 -13.72
CA THR A 238 10.25 -20.01 -13.91
C THR A 238 8.76 -19.66 -13.97
N GLY A 239 7.96 -20.47 -14.65
CA GLY A 239 6.51 -20.29 -14.71
C GLY A 239 5.84 -20.36 -13.34
N MET A 240 6.24 -21.33 -12.52
CA MET A 240 5.71 -21.50 -11.16
C MET A 240 6.17 -20.39 -10.21
N ALA A 241 7.43 -19.96 -10.30
CA ALA A 241 7.92 -18.82 -9.53
C ALA A 241 7.19 -17.52 -9.90
N ALA A 242 7.02 -17.25 -11.20
CA ALA A 242 6.27 -16.10 -11.70
C ALA A 242 4.81 -16.12 -11.23
N LEU A 243 4.15 -17.28 -11.30
CA LEU A 243 2.78 -17.45 -10.83
C LEU A 243 2.67 -17.26 -9.31
N GLY A 244 3.62 -17.77 -8.52
CA GLY A 244 3.65 -17.58 -7.08
C GLY A 244 3.78 -16.10 -6.68
N ILE A 245 4.61 -15.34 -7.40
CA ILE A 245 4.75 -13.88 -7.23
C ILE A 245 3.44 -13.16 -7.60
N ALA A 246 2.82 -13.54 -8.73
CA ALA A 246 1.56 -12.96 -9.18
C ALA A 246 0.40 -13.23 -8.19
N LEU A 247 0.31 -14.46 -7.65
CA LEU A 247 -0.65 -14.84 -6.62
C LEU A 247 -0.43 -14.07 -5.32
N ALA A 248 0.82 -13.96 -4.85
CA ALA A 248 1.15 -13.20 -3.66
C ALA A 248 0.74 -11.72 -3.80
N GLY A 249 1.07 -11.10 -4.95
CA GLY A 249 0.67 -9.74 -5.26
C GLY A 249 -0.85 -9.55 -5.31
N ALA A 250 -1.57 -10.46 -5.97
CA ALA A 250 -3.03 -10.42 -6.09
C ALA A 250 -3.74 -10.58 -4.74
N LEU A 251 -3.28 -11.50 -3.89
CA LEU A 251 -3.87 -11.75 -2.56
C LEU A 251 -3.65 -10.57 -1.61
N MET A 252 -2.45 -9.95 -1.62
CA MET A 252 -2.17 -8.75 -0.83
C MET A 252 -3.00 -7.54 -1.30
N ALA A 253 -3.19 -7.41 -2.61
CA ALA A 253 -3.95 -6.33 -3.23
C ALA A 253 -5.48 -6.52 -3.18
N ALA A 254 -5.99 -7.47 -2.39
CA ALA A 254 -7.41 -7.77 -2.24
C ALA A 254 -8.14 -8.06 -3.57
N GLN A 255 -7.50 -8.79 -4.48
CA GLN A 255 -8.11 -9.17 -5.75
C GLN A 255 -9.14 -10.28 -5.58
N PHE A 256 -10.01 -10.45 -6.57
CA PHE A 256 -10.97 -11.56 -6.61
C PHE A 256 -10.23 -12.91 -6.53
N PRO A 257 -10.68 -13.87 -5.69
CA PRO A 257 -11.93 -13.90 -4.91
C PRO A 257 -11.84 -13.27 -3.51
N THR A 258 -10.66 -12.90 -3.03
CA THR A 258 -10.44 -12.49 -1.64
C THR A 258 -10.85 -11.06 -1.29
N HIS A 259 -11.28 -10.24 -2.26
CA HIS A 259 -11.63 -8.82 -2.08
C HIS A 259 -12.58 -8.49 -0.91
N GLY A 260 -13.44 -9.43 -0.49
CA GLY A 260 -14.43 -9.22 0.58
C GLY A 260 -13.84 -8.76 1.91
N TRP A 261 -12.63 -9.18 2.27
CA TRP A 261 -12.00 -8.72 3.52
C TRP A 261 -11.73 -7.21 3.51
N LEU A 262 -11.43 -6.61 2.36
CA LEU A 262 -11.11 -5.18 2.28
C LEU A 262 -12.32 -4.31 2.60
N VAL A 263 -13.51 -4.72 2.14
CA VAL A 263 -14.76 -3.99 2.37
C VAL A 263 -15.22 -4.11 3.82
N GLU A 264 -14.95 -5.26 4.46
CA GLU A 264 -15.31 -5.53 5.85
C GLU A 264 -14.36 -4.85 6.86
N VAL A 265 -13.11 -4.55 6.48
CA VAL A 265 -12.12 -3.87 7.35
C VAL A 265 -12.45 -2.39 7.62
N MET A 266 -13.50 -1.83 7.01
CA MET A 266 -13.92 -0.44 7.17
C MET A 266 -14.43 -0.07 8.58
N GLU A 267 -14.61 -1.06 9.45
CA GLU A 267 -14.90 -0.92 10.89
C GLU A 267 -13.69 -0.45 11.73
N THR A 268 -12.49 -0.46 11.14
CA THR A 268 -11.25 -0.07 11.81
C THR A 268 -11.08 1.45 11.92
N PRO A 269 -10.17 1.94 12.79
CA PRO A 269 -9.87 3.36 12.90
C PRO A 269 -9.50 3.95 11.55
N THR A 270 -9.98 5.16 11.25
CA THR A 270 -9.73 5.86 9.99
C THR A 270 -8.24 5.90 9.59
N PRO A 271 -7.26 6.15 10.50
CA PRO A 271 -5.85 6.14 10.11
C PRO A 271 -5.34 4.79 9.59
N VAL A 272 -5.90 3.67 10.08
CA VAL A 272 -5.54 2.32 9.63
C VAL A 272 -6.07 2.06 8.23
N SER A 273 -7.30 2.47 7.95
CA SER A 273 -7.88 2.42 6.61
C SER A 273 -7.06 3.26 5.63
N THR A 274 -6.65 4.48 6.00
CA THR A 274 -5.77 5.32 5.15
C THR A 274 -4.44 4.62 4.84
N LEU A 275 -3.79 4.03 5.84
CA LEU A 275 -2.55 3.26 5.66
C LEU A 275 -2.75 2.05 4.73
N LEU A 276 -3.88 1.36 4.87
CA LEU A 276 -4.22 0.21 4.06
C LEU A 276 -4.39 0.60 2.59
N HIS A 277 -5.23 1.61 2.30
CA HIS A 277 -5.57 2.01 0.94
C HIS A 277 -4.43 2.71 0.20
N ALA A 278 -3.70 3.60 0.88
CA ALA A 278 -2.67 4.40 0.25
C ALA A 278 -1.27 3.75 0.34
N GLY A 279 -1.05 2.86 1.31
CA GLY A 279 0.24 2.22 1.54
C GLY A 279 0.23 0.74 1.15
N ILE A 280 -0.40 -0.09 1.99
CA ILE A 280 -0.11 -1.54 1.99
C ILE A 280 -0.71 -2.27 0.79
N LEU A 281 -1.87 -1.86 0.27
CA LEU A 281 -2.41 -2.44 -0.95
C LEU A 281 -1.48 -2.24 -2.16
N ASN A 282 -0.70 -1.15 -2.18
CA ASN A 282 0.28 -0.87 -3.25
C ASN A 282 1.48 -1.84 -3.23
N ALA A 283 1.72 -2.55 -2.11
CA ALA A 283 2.78 -3.55 -2.03
C ALA A 283 2.58 -4.70 -3.03
N GLY A 284 1.33 -5.04 -3.36
CA GLY A 284 1.01 -6.09 -4.34
C GLY A 284 1.49 -5.75 -5.75
N PRO A 285 1.01 -4.66 -6.38
CA PRO A 285 1.52 -4.20 -7.66
C PRO A 285 3.02 -3.87 -7.63
N PHE A 286 3.54 -3.34 -6.53
CA PHE A 286 4.98 -3.09 -6.37
C PHE A 286 5.80 -4.37 -6.48
N LEU A 287 5.39 -5.46 -5.82
CA LEU A 287 6.06 -6.75 -5.90
C LEU A 287 6.10 -7.27 -7.34
N VAL A 288 4.96 -7.23 -8.04
CA VAL A 288 4.88 -7.66 -9.45
C VAL A 288 5.76 -6.78 -10.35
N ALA A 289 5.75 -5.46 -10.12
CA ALA A 289 6.59 -4.51 -10.83
C ALA A 289 8.10 -4.65 -10.50
N ARG A 290 8.46 -5.18 -9.34
CA ARG A 290 9.87 -5.47 -9.00
C ARG A 290 10.37 -6.71 -9.73
N PHE A 291 9.54 -7.74 -9.86
CA PHE A 291 9.89 -9.02 -10.50
C PHE A 291 9.46 -9.11 -11.97
N THR A 292 9.46 -7.98 -12.70
CA THR A 292 9.02 -7.94 -14.11
C THR A 292 9.80 -8.91 -14.98
N PHE A 293 11.12 -9.00 -14.80
CA PHE A 293 11.97 -9.95 -15.52
C PHE A 293 11.55 -11.42 -15.32
N VAL A 294 10.98 -11.77 -14.17
CA VAL A 294 10.46 -13.12 -13.89
C VAL A 294 9.06 -13.28 -14.49
N VAL A 295 8.18 -12.29 -14.28
CA VAL A 295 6.78 -12.32 -14.74
C VAL A 295 6.69 -12.37 -16.26
N ASP A 296 7.58 -11.66 -16.95
CA ASP A 296 7.58 -11.62 -18.42
C ASP A 296 8.13 -12.89 -19.06
N GLY A 297 8.85 -13.72 -18.30
CA GLY A 297 9.25 -15.06 -18.71
C GLY A 297 8.13 -16.10 -18.67
N SER A 298 6.94 -15.76 -18.16
CA SER A 298 5.81 -16.69 -18.03
C SER A 298 4.50 -16.12 -18.56
N THR A 299 3.99 -16.71 -19.64
CA THR A 299 2.66 -16.43 -20.17
C THR A 299 1.56 -16.72 -19.14
N LEU A 300 1.73 -17.76 -18.32
CA LEU A 300 0.74 -18.16 -17.31
C LEU A 300 0.53 -17.05 -16.26
N ALA A 301 1.63 -16.46 -15.76
CA ALA A 301 1.56 -15.37 -14.79
C ALA A 301 0.95 -14.10 -15.38
N GLN A 302 1.32 -13.74 -16.62
CA GLN A 302 0.73 -12.60 -17.34
C GLN A 302 -0.78 -12.78 -17.56
N SER A 303 -1.21 -13.94 -18.06
CA SER A 303 -2.62 -14.26 -18.27
C SER A 303 -3.41 -14.20 -16.97
N PHE A 304 -2.86 -14.75 -15.87
CA PHE A 304 -3.49 -14.65 -14.55
C PHE A 304 -3.72 -13.20 -14.11
N LEU A 305 -2.70 -12.35 -14.22
CA LEU A 305 -2.80 -10.93 -13.85
C LEU A 305 -3.81 -10.17 -14.70
N ILE A 306 -3.85 -10.43 -16.01
CA ILE A 306 -4.80 -9.79 -16.93
C ILE A 306 -6.23 -10.22 -16.59
N VAL A 307 -6.47 -11.52 -16.43
CA VAL A 307 -7.82 -12.05 -16.19
C VAL A 307 -8.33 -11.65 -14.82
N VAL A 308 -7.56 -11.87 -13.75
CA VAL A 308 -7.99 -11.58 -12.38
C VAL A 308 -8.05 -10.07 -12.13
N GLY A 309 -7.07 -9.31 -12.60
CA GLY A 309 -7.06 -7.86 -12.49
C GLY A 309 -8.19 -7.21 -13.28
N GLY A 310 -8.36 -7.61 -14.55
CA GLY A 310 -9.43 -7.11 -15.42
C GLY A 310 -10.83 -7.44 -14.89
N PHE A 311 -11.05 -8.66 -14.42
CA PHE A 311 -12.31 -9.04 -13.78
C PHE A 311 -12.57 -8.21 -12.52
N THR A 312 -11.55 -8.04 -11.66
CA THR A 312 -11.68 -7.27 -10.41
C THR A 312 -12.00 -5.80 -10.68
N VAL A 313 -11.43 -5.18 -11.73
CA VAL A 313 -11.76 -3.82 -12.15
C VAL A 313 -13.22 -3.69 -12.52
N LEU A 314 -13.72 -4.59 -13.38
CA LEU A 314 -15.10 -4.55 -13.85
C LEU A 314 -16.08 -4.77 -12.69
N PHE A 315 -15.82 -5.79 -11.87
CA PHE A 315 -16.65 -6.12 -10.72
C PHE A 315 -16.67 -5.01 -9.66
N SER A 316 -15.51 -4.46 -9.32
CA SER A 316 -15.41 -3.43 -8.28
C SER A 316 -15.99 -2.10 -8.75
N SER A 317 -15.83 -1.76 -10.03
CA SER A 317 -16.38 -0.52 -10.60
C SER A 317 -17.91 -0.54 -10.69
N THR A 318 -18.52 -1.68 -11.04
CA THR A 318 -19.98 -1.80 -11.04
C THR A 318 -20.56 -1.81 -9.63
N THR A 319 -19.91 -2.51 -8.70
CA THR A 319 -20.34 -2.57 -7.29
C THR A 319 -20.15 -1.24 -6.58
N LEU A 320 -19.15 -0.43 -6.96
CA LEU A 320 -18.93 0.92 -6.45
C LEU A 320 -20.16 1.82 -6.66
N LEU A 321 -20.80 1.74 -7.83
CA LEU A 321 -21.95 2.57 -8.19
C LEU A 321 -23.20 2.29 -7.33
N THR A 322 -23.28 1.11 -6.73
CA THR A 322 -24.43 0.70 -5.89
C THR A 322 -24.20 0.93 -4.40
N GLN A 323 -22.99 1.34 -3.98
CA GLN A 323 -22.69 1.53 -2.56
C GLN A 323 -23.25 2.85 -2.03
N THR A 324 -24.05 2.76 -0.97
CA THR A 324 -24.58 3.92 -0.23
C THR A 324 -23.61 4.47 0.81
N ALA A 325 -22.69 3.64 1.32
CA ALA A 325 -21.73 4.04 2.35
C ALA A 325 -20.40 4.49 1.74
N ILE A 326 -19.99 5.73 2.05
CA ILE A 326 -18.76 6.35 1.53
C ILE A 326 -17.51 5.49 1.77
N LYS A 327 -17.37 4.89 2.96
CA LYS A 327 -16.21 4.03 3.27
C LYS A 327 -16.16 2.77 2.41
N LYS A 328 -17.32 2.12 2.19
CA LYS A 328 -17.40 0.92 1.33
C LYS A 328 -17.14 1.28 -0.13
N ALA A 329 -17.67 2.41 -0.59
CA ALA A 329 -17.37 2.95 -1.91
C ALA A 329 -15.85 3.20 -2.08
N LEU A 330 -15.20 3.83 -1.10
CA LEU A 330 -13.74 4.04 -1.15
C LEU A 330 -12.98 2.71 -1.22
N GLY A 331 -13.44 1.68 -0.51
CA GLY A 331 -12.89 0.32 -0.59
C GLY A 331 -12.93 -0.28 -1.98
N TYR A 332 -14.11 -0.27 -2.63
CA TYR A 332 -14.26 -0.78 -4.00
C TYR A 332 -13.47 0.04 -5.02
N SER A 333 -13.40 1.37 -4.86
CA SER A 333 -12.56 2.20 -5.74
C SER A 333 -11.08 1.83 -5.65
N SER A 334 -10.60 1.48 -4.45
CA SER A 334 -9.23 1.03 -4.24
C SER A 334 -9.00 -0.35 -4.85
N ALA A 335 -9.94 -1.29 -4.66
CA ALA A 335 -9.88 -2.63 -5.27
C ALA A 335 -9.84 -2.55 -6.80
N ALA A 336 -10.65 -1.68 -7.40
CA ALA A 336 -10.64 -1.41 -8.84
C ALA A 336 -9.29 -0.84 -9.28
N HIS A 337 -8.76 0.17 -8.58
CA HIS A 337 -7.48 0.79 -8.94
C HIS A 337 -6.32 -0.21 -8.85
N MET A 338 -6.25 -1.03 -7.79
CA MET A 338 -5.22 -2.05 -7.66
C MET A 338 -5.35 -3.16 -8.71
N GLY A 339 -6.57 -3.57 -9.04
CA GLY A 339 -6.82 -4.54 -10.11
C GLY A 339 -6.41 -4.00 -11.47
N PHE A 340 -6.62 -2.71 -11.73
CA PHE A 340 -6.17 -2.06 -12.95
C PHE A 340 -4.64 -2.05 -13.02
N MET A 341 -3.96 -1.72 -11.92
CA MET A 341 -2.49 -1.75 -11.87
C MET A 341 -1.93 -3.15 -12.13
N LEU A 342 -2.51 -4.20 -11.54
CA LEU A 342 -2.10 -5.59 -11.80
C LEU A 342 -2.37 -6.03 -13.23
N MET A 343 -3.50 -5.62 -13.82
CA MET A 343 -3.82 -5.88 -15.23
C MET A 343 -2.80 -5.20 -16.17
N VAL A 344 -2.43 -3.95 -15.89
CA VAL A 344 -1.39 -3.21 -16.65
C VAL A 344 -0.03 -3.90 -16.53
N CYS A 345 0.31 -4.41 -15.33
CA CYS A 345 1.49 -5.23 -15.13
C CYS A 345 1.42 -6.51 -16.00
N GLY A 346 0.28 -7.20 -16.04
CA GLY A 346 0.09 -8.38 -16.89
C GLY A 346 0.28 -8.12 -18.39
N PHE A 347 -0.05 -6.91 -18.88
CA PHE A 347 0.26 -6.51 -20.27
C PHE A 347 1.76 -6.24 -20.53
N GLY A 348 2.59 -6.21 -19.49
CA GLY A 348 4.02 -5.93 -19.58
C GLY A 348 4.35 -4.45 -19.77
N VAL A 349 3.48 -3.55 -19.30
CA VAL A 349 3.70 -2.10 -19.37
C VAL A 349 4.17 -1.59 -18.00
N TYR A 350 5.48 -1.32 -17.89
CA TYR A 350 6.11 -0.91 -16.63
C TYR A 350 6.92 0.37 -16.80
N PRO A 351 6.30 1.56 -16.68
CA PRO A 351 6.98 2.83 -16.95
C PRO A 351 8.14 3.14 -16.01
N ALA A 352 8.08 2.65 -14.76
CA ALA A 352 9.05 2.98 -13.72
C ALA A 352 10.02 1.83 -13.37
N ALA A 353 9.70 0.58 -13.74
CA ALA A 353 10.47 -0.60 -13.32
C ALA A 353 11.56 -1.02 -14.30
N ARG A 354 11.43 -0.68 -15.60
CA ARG A 354 12.42 -1.08 -16.61
C ARG A 354 13.31 0.09 -17.01
N PRO A 355 14.64 -0.09 -17.00
CA PRO A 355 15.54 0.79 -17.75
C PRO A 355 15.14 0.77 -19.23
N SER A 356 15.02 1.95 -19.85
CA SER A 356 14.58 2.09 -21.26
C SER A 356 15.47 1.35 -22.28
N ALA A 357 16.63 0.85 -21.85
CA ALA A 357 17.63 0.20 -22.69
C ALA A 357 17.34 -1.28 -23.02
N SER A 358 16.55 -2.02 -22.22
CA SER A 358 16.57 -3.49 -22.32
C SER A 358 15.68 -4.11 -23.40
N HIS A 359 14.66 -3.43 -23.97
CA HIS A 359 13.93 -3.90 -25.18
C HIS A 359 13.04 -2.79 -25.83
N PRO A 360 13.57 -1.95 -26.74
CA PRO A 360 12.86 -0.76 -27.23
C PRO A 360 11.67 -1.05 -28.16
N ARG A 361 11.64 -2.20 -28.87
CA ARG A 361 10.59 -2.51 -29.86
C ARG A 361 9.28 -2.98 -29.22
N GLN A 362 9.34 -3.85 -28.21
CA GLN A 362 8.15 -4.48 -27.63
C GLN A 362 7.42 -3.55 -26.65
N HIS A 363 8.17 -2.72 -25.91
CA HIS A 363 7.63 -1.68 -25.03
C HIS A 363 6.84 -0.61 -25.80
N ARG A 364 7.29 -0.23 -27.02
CA ARG A 364 6.64 0.81 -27.84
C ARG A 364 5.27 0.39 -28.35
N HIS A 365 5.11 -0.88 -28.76
CA HIS A 365 3.82 -1.42 -29.21
C HIS A 365 2.81 -1.57 -28.06
N ARG A 366 3.25 -2.09 -26.90
CA ARG A 366 2.36 -2.32 -25.74
C ARG A 366 1.91 -1.01 -25.07
N CYS A 367 2.80 -0.01 -24.96
CA CYS A 367 2.44 1.34 -24.46
C CYS A 367 1.48 2.10 -25.41
N GLY A 368 1.60 1.91 -26.73
CA GLY A 368 0.73 2.56 -27.71
C GLY A 368 -0.74 2.11 -27.64
N LEU A 369 -0.99 0.85 -27.31
CA LEU A 369 -2.33 0.28 -27.14
C LEU A 369 -3.02 0.83 -25.88
N LEU A 370 -2.29 0.91 -24.76
CA LEU A 370 -2.79 1.40 -23.49
C LEU A 370 -3.07 2.91 -23.49
N ARG A 371 -2.26 3.72 -24.21
CA ARG A 371 -2.52 5.17 -24.34
C ARG A 371 -3.85 5.48 -25.05
N ARG A 372 -4.39 4.54 -25.83
CA ARG A 372 -5.70 4.64 -26.48
C ARG A 372 -6.86 4.17 -25.58
N LEU A 373 -6.59 3.28 -24.64
CA LEU A 373 -7.59 2.72 -23.71
C LEU A 373 -7.74 3.53 -22.41
N CYS A 374 -6.65 4.14 -21.92
CA CYS A 374 -6.61 4.87 -20.65
C CYS A 374 -7.55 6.11 -20.55
N PRO A 375 -7.79 6.89 -21.63
CA PRO A 375 -8.69 8.05 -21.56
C PRO A 375 -10.15 7.69 -21.19
N ALA A 376 -10.57 6.44 -21.43
CA ALA A 376 -11.93 5.98 -21.12
C ALA A 376 -12.15 5.65 -19.64
N LEU A 377 -11.08 5.46 -18.86
CA LEU A 377 -11.15 5.08 -17.43
C LEU A 377 -10.67 6.20 -16.48
N GLY A 378 -10.03 7.26 -17.00
CA GLY A 378 -9.43 8.33 -16.21
C GLY A 378 -10.33 9.52 -15.86
N HIS A 379 -11.55 9.61 -16.42
CA HIS A 379 -12.50 10.66 -16.05
C HIS A 379 -13.40 10.19 -14.89
N GLN A 380 -12.89 10.30 -13.66
CA GLN A 380 -13.75 10.32 -12.48
C GLN A 380 -14.21 11.77 -12.24
N PRO A 381 -15.51 12.10 -12.35
CA PRO A 381 -16.02 13.33 -11.77
C PRO A 381 -15.89 13.22 -10.25
N VAL A 382 -15.06 14.08 -9.65
CA VAL A 382 -14.99 14.26 -8.20
C VAL A 382 -16.37 14.72 -7.75
N ALA A 383 -17.14 13.82 -7.15
CA ALA A 383 -18.37 14.16 -6.46
C ALA A 383 -18.01 15.10 -5.30
N ARG A 384 -18.34 16.38 -5.45
CA ARG A 384 -18.36 17.34 -4.35
C ARG A 384 -19.42 16.87 -3.35
N THR A 385 -19.02 16.68 -2.09
CA THR A 385 -19.65 17.22 -0.85
C THR A 385 -19.49 16.28 0.36
N GLY A 386 -19.36 16.87 1.55
CA GLY A 386 -19.77 16.27 2.82
C GLY A 386 -18.69 16.17 3.91
N THR A 387 -18.81 16.99 4.95
CA THR A 387 -18.06 16.90 6.22
C THR A 387 -18.32 15.59 6.96
N PRO A 388 -17.37 15.11 7.80
CA PRO A 388 -17.44 13.80 8.43
C PRO A 388 -18.35 13.82 9.66
N GLY A 389 -19.32 12.90 9.69
CA GLY A 389 -20.12 12.59 10.87
C GLY A 389 -21.62 12.67 10.61
N ASP A 390 -22.20 11.61 10.04
CA ASP A 390 -23.47 11.07 10.49
C ASP A 390 -23.73 9.72 9.80
N GLN A 391 -23.86 8.65 10.59
CA GLN A 391 -24.44 7.39 10.13
C GLN A 391 -25.91 7.40 10.49
N GLY A 392 -26.75 7.88 9.57
CA GLY A 392 -28.20 7.92 9.73
C GLY A 392 -28.83 8.51 8.49
N ALA A 393 -29.70 7.74 7.83
CA ALA A 393 -30.34 8.09 6.57
C ALA A 393 -31.09 9.45 6.64
N ALA A 394 -30.84 10.33 5.69
CA ALA A 394 -31.71 11.48 5.42
C ALA A 394 -31.79 11.76 3.91
N ARG A 395 -33.02 11.95 3.43
CA ARG A 395 -33.39 12.27 2.04
C ARG A 395 -32.73 13.59 1.58
N PRO A 396 -32.35 13.73 0.30
CA PRO A 396 -31.71 14.93 -0.19
C PRO A 396 -32.75 16.03 -0.45
N GLY A 397 -32.76 17.08 0.36
CA GLY A 397 -33.64 18.24 0.12
C GLY A 397 -33.83 19.12 1.34
N ALA A 398 -32.76 19.81 1.78
CA ALA A 398 -32.77 21.10 2.50
C ALA A 398 -31.42 21.26 3.24
N ARG A 399 -30.51 22.06 2.70
CA ARG A 399 -29.49 22.70 3.55
C ARG A 399 -29.37 24.16 3.16
N ALA A 400 -29.84 24.99 4.08
CA ALA A 400 -29.60 26.41 4.12
C ALA A 400 -28.10 26.68 4.36
N ASP A 401 -27.70 27.83 3.84
CA ASP A 401 -26.39 28.47 3.80
C ASP A 401 -25.55 28.29 5.07
N TYR A 402 -24.31 27.83 4.94
CA TYR A 402 -23.31 27.83 6.02
C TYR A 402 -22.04 28.51 5.53
N ARG A 403 -21.68 29.65 6.15
CA ARG A 403 -20.39 30.34 5.94
C ARG A 403 -19.43 30.03 7.08
N PRO A 404 -18.15 29.70 6.82
CA PRO A 404 -17.18 29.42 7.88
C PRO A 404 -16.73 30.71 8.58
N GLY A 405 -16.83 30.76 9.92
CA GLY A 405 -16.30 31.86 10.75
C GLY A 405 -17.17 32.31 11.93
N GLU A 406 -18.42 31.82 12.03
CA GLU A 406 -19.32 32.22 13.11
C GLU A 406 -19.21 31.29 14.34
N PRO A 407 -19.14 31.81 15.58
CA PRO A 407 -19.14 30.97 16.77
C PRO A 407 -20.47 30.21 16.89
N ILE A 408 -20.38 28.92 17.24
CA ILE A 408 -21.52 28.01 17.39
C ILE A 408 -22.44 28.54 18.49
N ARG A 409 -23.52 29.24 18.11
CA ARG A 409 -24.63 29.52 19.04
C ARG A 409 -25.34 28.20 19.32
N ARG A 410 -25.30 27.75 20.58
CA ARG A 410 -26.16 26.64 21.03
C ARG A 410 -27.62 27.04 20.79
N PRO A 411 -28.44 26.21 20.13
CA PRO A 411 -29.87 26.45 20.08
C PRO A 411 -30.43 26.38 21.51
N PRO A 412 -31.45 27.19 21.86
CA PRO A 412 -32.05 27.15 23.19
C PRO A 412 -32.61 25.74 23.45
N LEU A 413 -32.37 25.23 24.66
CA LEU A 413 -32.93 23.98 25.16
C LEU A 413 -34.44 24.00 24.96
N ARG A 414 -34.95 23.11 24.10
CA ARG A 414 -36.39 22.86 24.00
C ARG A 414 -36.85 22.29 25.35
N ALA A 415 -37.82 22.96 25.96
CA ALA A 415 -38.47 22.50 27.18
C ALA A 415 -38.99 21.05 27.03
N PRO A 416 -39.08 20.26 28.11
CA PRO A 416 -39.60 18.90 28.06
C PRO A 416 -41.01 18.91 27.48
N LYS A 417 -41.28 18.04 26.50
CA LYS A 417 -42.62 17.82 25.99
C LYS A 417 -43.49 17.31 27.14
N GLU A 418 -44.52 18.07 27.50
CA GLU A 418 -45.62 17.61 28.34
C GLU A 418 -46.18 16.30 27.77
N CYS A 419 -46.23 15.26 28.61
CA CYS A 419 -47.01 14.05 28.35
C CYS A 419 -48.49 14.44 28.24
N ARG A 420 -49.05 14.42 27.02
CA ARG A 420 -50.51 14.43 26.86
C ARG A 420 -51.10 13.15 27.48
N PRO A 421 -52.17 13.25 28.29
CA PRO A 421 -52.88 12.06 28.75
C PRO A 421 -53.56 11.35 27.57
N PRO A 422 -53.77 10.02 27.65
CA PRO A 422 -54.40 9.25 26.59
C PRO A 422 -55.87 9.64 26.41
N VAL A 423 -56.29 9.69 25.14
CA VAL A 423 -57.69 9.88 24.73
C VAL A 423 -58.48 8.62 25.14
N PRO A 424 -59.63 8.72 25.81
CA PRO A 424 -60.43 7.54 26.14
C PRO A 424 -61.15 7.02 24.90
N ASP A 425 -60.94 5.74 24.59
CA ASP A 425 -61.70 4.99 23.59
C ASP A 425 -63.17 4.93 24.00
N ARG A 426 -64.04 5.55 23.20
CA ARG A 426 -65.46 5.21 23.15
C ARG A 426 -65.59 4.02 22.23
N ASP A 427 -65.59 2.82 22.80
CA ASP A 427 -66.44 1.69 22.39
C ASP A 427 -65.97 0.40 23.08
N SER A 428 -66.59 0.09 24.22
CA SER A 428 -66.90 -1.29 24.64
C SER A 428 -67.64 -1.22 25.97
N GLY A 429 -68.96 -1.33 25.89
CA GLY A 429 -69.75 -1.76 27.03
C GLY A 429 -69.43 -3.21 27.39
N GLY A 430 -69.49 -3.54 28.68
CA GLY A 430 -69.57 -4.93 29.13
C GLY A 430 -68.66 -5.31 30.28
N ALA A 431 -69.18 -5.10 31.50
CA ALA A 431 -69.25 -6.05 32.62
C ALA A 431 -68.04 -6.97 32.98
N GLY A 432 -67.69 -6.95 34.29
CA GLY A 432 -67.14 -8.08 35.06
C GLY A 432 -65.72 -7.84 35.60
N ARG A 433 -65.52 -7.38 36.85
CA ARG A 433 -65.40 -8.19 38.09
C ARG A 433 -64.47 -9.41 37.98
N CYS A 434 -63.21 -9.26 38.40
CA CYS A 434 -62.61 -9.77 39.65
C CYS A 434 -61.16 -9.28 39.75
#